data_AF-A0A6B3HWT1-F1
#
_entry.id   AF-A0A6B3HWT1-F1
#
_cell.length_a   1.000
_cell.length_b   1.000
_cell.length_c   1.000
_cell.angle_alpha   90.00
_cell.angle_beta   90.00
_cell.angle_gamma   90.00
#
_symmetry.space_group_name_H-M   'P 1'
#
loop_
_entity.id
_entity.type
_entity.pdbx_description
1 polymer ?
#
loop_
_entity_poly.entity_id
_entity_poly.type
_entity_poly.pdbx_seq_one_letter_code
_entity_poly.pdbx_strand_id
1 'polypeptide(L)'
;PRMWGFQASGSAPIVRGEIVKDPSTIATAIRIGNPASWDYALAARDESGGFIDEVTDRQILSAYRLLASQEGVFVEPASAASVAGLLKAAEEGKVDPGQRIVCTVTGNGLKDPDWAVAGAPQPVTVPVDAATAAQKLGLV
;
A
#
# COMPACT_ATOMS: atom_id res chain seq x y z
N PRO A 1 -12.66 2.77 -16.94
CA PRO A 1 -11.22 2.44 -16.93
C PRO A 1 -11.07 0.93 -16.73
N ARG A 2 -9.91 0.32 -17.06
CA ARG A 2 -9.63 -1.06 -16.63
C ARG A 2 -9.50 -1.08 -15.11
N MET A 3 -10.29 -1.89 -14.41
CA MET A 3 -10.30 -1.92 -12.94
C MET A 3 -9.23 -2.87 -12.42
N TRP A 4 -8.25 -2.33 -11.68
CA TRP A 4 -7.21 -3.13 -11.05
C TRP A 4 -7.47 -3.19 -9.55
N GLY A 5 -7.85 -4.36 -9.07
CA GLY A 5 -8.08 -4.63 -7.64
C GLY A 5 -6.87 -5.31 -7.01
N PHE A 6 -6.56 -4.95 -5.77
CA PHE A 6 -5.45 -5.56 -5.05
C PHE A 6 -5.88 -5.97 -3.63
N GLN A 7 -5.60 -7.22 -3.29
CA GLN A 7 -5.81 -7.76 -1.94
C GLN A 7 -4.47 -7.95 -1.23
N ALA A 8 -4.46 -7.94 0.10
CA ALA A 8 -3.29 -8.40 0.83
C ALA A 8 -3.20 -9.93 0.73
N SER A 9 -2.01 -10.47 0.46
CA SER A 9 -1.79 -11.91 0.23
C SER A 9 -2.33 -12.83 1.34
N GLY A 10 -2.23 -12.45 2.62
CA GLY A 10 -2.81 -13.25 3.71
C GLY A 10 -4.35 -13.12 3.84
N SER A 11 -5.00 -12.32 2.99
CA SER A 11 -6.44 -12.01 2.97
C SER A 11 -6.95 -11.82 1.54
N ALA A 12 -6.60 -12.74 0.62
CA ALA A 12 -6.90 -12.62 -0.81
C ALA A 12 -7.94 -13.64 -1.36
N PRO A 13 -9.17 -13.68 -0.81
CA PRO A 13 -10.17 -14.66 -1.21
C PRO A 13 -10.60 -14.57 -2.69
N ILE A 14 -10.71 -13.37 -3.27
CA ILE A 14 -11.15 -13.19 -4.66
C ILE A 14 -10.09 -13.71 -5.63
N VAL A 15 -8.81 -13.45 -5.33
CA VAL A 15 -7.68 -13.96 -6.12
C VAL A 15 -7.65 -15.49 -6.10
N ARG A 16 -7.91 -16.10 -4.94
CA ARG A 16 -7.86 -17.56 -4.76
C ARG A 16 -9.14 -18.28 -5.19
N GLY A 17 -10.24 -17.56 -5.34
CA GLY A 17 -11.55 -18.16 -5.64
C GLY A 17 -12.16 -18.92 -4.46
N GLU A 18 -11.68 -18.72 -3.23
CA GLU A 18 -12.14 -19.43 -2.04
C GLU A 18 -12.13 -18.55 -0.79
N ILE A 19 -13.01 -18.85 0.18
CA ILE A 19 -13.08 -18.12 1.45
C ILE A 19 -11.79 -18.36 2.24
N VAL A 20 -11.15 -17.28 2.68
CA VAL A 20 -10.03 -17.32 3.62
C VAL A 20 -10.60 -17.28 5.05
N LYS A 21 -10.54 -18.39 5.78
CA LYS A 21 -11.14 -18.49 7.13
C LYS A 21 -10.45 -17.60 8.16
N ASP A 22 -9.12 -17.53 8.09
CA ASP A 22 -8.27 -16.79 9.03
C ASP A 22 -7.47 -15.70 8.30
N PRO A 23 -8.11 -14.60 7.85
CA PRO A 23 -7.46 -13.56 7.09
C PRO A 23 -6.42 -12.83 7.96
N SER A 24 -5.18 -12.72 7.45
CA SER A 24 -4.08 -12.02 8.13
C SER A 24 -3.43 -11.00 7.20
N THR A 25 -3.22 -9.78 7.71
CA THR A 25 -2.44 -8.72 7.06
C THR A 25 -2.28 -7.54 8.03
N ILE A 26 -1.20 -6.77 7.85
CA ILE A 26 -1.03 -5.44 8.46
C ILE A 26 -2.10 -4.43 8.02
N ALA A 27 -2.69 -4.62 6.84
CA ALA A 27 -3.69 -3.73 6.24
C ALA A 27 -5.10 -4.08 6.73
N THR A 28 -5.39 -3.69 7.98
CA THR A 28 -6.62 -4.03 8.71
C THR A 28 -7.91 -3.79 7.93
N ALA A 29 -8.02 -2.69 7.17
CA ALA A 29 -9.22 -2.35 6.41
C ALA A 29 -9.55 -3.33 5.26
N ILE A 30 -8.57 -4.10 4.79
CA ILE A 30 -8.74 -5.14 3.75
C ILE A 30 -8.47 -6.55 4.30
N ARG A 31 -8.44 -6.73 5.62
CA ARG A 31 -8.33 -8.04 6.28
C ARG A 31 -9.68 -8.77 6.26
N ILE A 32 -10.14 -9.12 5.05
CA ILE A 32 -11.46 -9.69 4.78
C ILE A 32 -11.29 -11.03 4.09
N GLY A 33 -11.83 -12.08 4.72
CA GLY A 33 -11.77 -13.45 4.22
C GLY A 33 -12.96 -13.89 3.35
N ASN A 34 -14.09 -13.18 3.45
CA ASN A 34 -15.31 -13.44 2.70
C ASN A 34 -16.00 -12.11 2.34
N PRO A 35 -15.62 -11.45 1.22
CA PRO A 35 -16.15 -10.16 0.85
C PRO A 35 -17.63 -10.21 0.49
N ALA A 36 -18.44 -9.34 1.10
CA ALA A 36 -19.88 -9.28 0.85
C ALA A 36 -20.24 -8.95 -0.62
N SER A 37 -19.38 -8.17 -1.30
CA SER A 37 -19.59 -7.74 -2.69
C SER A 37 -18.74 -8.55 -3.68
N TRP A 38 -18.54 -9.85 -3.43
CA TRP A 38 -17.69 -10.73 -4.25
C TRP A 38 -18.06 -10.70 -5.73
N ASP A 39 -19.33 -10.96 -6.05
CA ASP A 39 -19.80 -11.05 -7.43
C ASP A 39 -19.68 -9.70 -8.16
N TYR A 40 -19.90 -8.59 -7.45
CA TYR A 40 -19.71 -7.25 -8.01
C TYR A 40 -18.24 -6.95 -8.32
N ALA A 41 -17.31 -7.44 -7.50
CA ALA A 41 -15.87 -7.28 -7.77
C ALA A 41 -15.43 -8.10 -8.99
N LEU A 42 -15.93 -9.33 -9.13
CA LEU A 42 -15.68 -10.16 -10.33
C LEU A 42 -16.28 -9.53 -11.59
N ALA A 43 -17.54 -9.07 -11.52
CA ALA A 43 -18.19 -8.37 -12.62
C ALA A 43 -17.39 -7.12 -13.03
N ALA A 44 -16.99 -6.28 -12.08
CA ALA A 44 -16.19 -5.09 -12.37
C ALA A 44 -14.83 -5.42 -13.00
N ARG A 45 -14.17 -6.51 -12.58
CA ARG A 45 -12.94 -7.02 -13.21
C ARG A 45 -13.19 -7.41 -14.66
N ASP A 46 -14.19 -8.25 -14.89
CA ASP A 46 -14.45 -8.89 -16.18
C ASP A 46 -15.00 -7.89 -17.21
N GLU A 47 -15.99 -7.08 -16.82
CA GLU A 47 -16.60 -6.05 -17.68
C GLU A 47 -15.61 -4.95 -18.07
N SER A 48 -14.67 -4.61 -17.19
CA SER A 48 -13.67 -3.57 -17.48
C SER A 48 -12.43 -4.08 -18.23
N GLY A 49 -12.29 -5.39 -18.41
CA GLY A 49 -11.05 -6.01 -18.91
C GLY A 49 -9.84 -5.76 -18.00
N GLY A 50 -10.09 -5.62 -16.69
CA GLY A 50 -9.09 -5.42 -15.66
C GLY A 50 -8.62 -6.73 -15.03
N PHE A 51 -8.05 -6.65 -13.83
CA PHE A 51 -7.65 -7.83 -13.07
C PHE A 51 -7.74 -7.56 -11.56
N ILE A 52 -7.84 -8.63 -10.78
CA ILE A 52 -7.69 -8.58 -9.32
C ILE A 52 -6.52 -9.49 -8.96
N ASP A 53 -5.59 -8.97 -8.18
CA ASP A 53 -4.35 -9.66 -7.80
C ASP A 53 -4.04 -9.42 -6.31
N GLU A 54 -3.02 -10.08 -5.78
CA GLU A 54 -2.56 -9.92 -4.40
C GLU A 54 -1.16 -9.29 -4.31
N VAL A 55 -0.94 -8.57 -3.22
CA VAL A 55 0.34 -7.99 -2.82
C VAL A 55 0.70 -8.41 -1.40
N THR A 56 1.98 -8.58 -1.13
CA THR A 56 2.47 -8.95 0.20
C THR A 56 2.45 -7.75 1.16
N ASP A 57 2.38 -8.01 2.46
CA ASP A 57 2.50 -6.95 3.48
C ASP A 57 3.83 -6.17 3.35
N ARG A 58 4.89 -6.82 2.87
CA ARG A 58 6.17 -6.17 2.57
C ARG A 58 6.04 -5.16 1.43
N GLN A 59 5.34 -5.51 0.36
CA GLN A 59 5.07 -4.60 -0.76
C GLN A 59 4.16 -3.45 -0.33
N ILE A 60 3.11 -3.74 0.45
CA ILE A 60 2.23 -2.72 1.03
C ILE A 60 3.03 -1.72 1.87
N LEU A 61 3.89 -2.21 2.77
CA LEU A 61 4.71 -1.35 3.64
C LEU A 61 5.73 -0.54 2.82
N SER A 62 6.29 -1.10 1.76
CA SER A 62 7.19 -0.39 0.85
C SER A 62 6.47 0.75 0.13
N ALA A 63 5.28 0.49 -0.42
CA ALA A 63 4.47 1.52 -1.08
C ALA A 63 4.00 2.60 -0.11
N TYR A 64 3.60 2.22 1.11
CA TYR A 64 3.23 3.14 2.19
C TYR A 64 4.37 4.12 2.50
N ARG A 65 5.60 3.62 2.65
CA ARG A 65 6.79 4.45 2.90
C ARG A 65 7.12 5.34 1.71
N LEU A 66 7.02 4.81 0.50
CA LEU A 66 7.26 5.57 -0.74
C LEU A 66 6.30 6.75 -0.87
N LEU A 67 5.00 6.54 -0.66
CA LEU A 67 4.00 7.61 -0.73
C LEU A 67 4.29 8.72 0.29
N ALA A 68 4.66 8.36 1.52
CA ALA A 68 4.97 9.33 2.55
C ALA A 68 6.29 10.09 2.28
N SER A 69 7.35 9.41 1.86
CA SER A 69 8.70 10.00 1.76
C SER A 69 9.00 10.67 0.42
N GLN A 70 8.37 10.24 -0.67
CA GLN A 70 8.65 10.75 -2.02
C GLN A 70 7.51 11.63 -2.54
N GLU A 71 6.25 11.28 -2.26
CA GLU A 71 5.08 12.00 -2.78
C GLU A 71 4.47 12.98 -1.75
N GLY A 72 4.88 12.89 -0.48
CA GLY A 72 4.30 13.67 0.61
C GLY A 72 2.83 13.33 0.91
N VAL A 73 2.37 12.13 0.54
CA VAL A 73 0.99 11.66 0.73
C VAL A 73 0.95 10.61 1.84
N PHE A 74 0.43 10.97 3.00
CA PHE A 74 0.35 10.08 4.15
C PHE A 74 -0.97 9.30 4.20
N VAL A 75 -0.91 7.99 3.94
CA VAL A 75 -2.08 7.10 3.79
C VAL A 75 -2.05 5.94 4.78
N GLU A 76 -3.18 5.28 5.05
CA GLU A 76 -3.19 4.04 5.84
C GLU A 76 -2.62 2.84 5.03
N PRO A 77 -2.18 1.74 5.66
CA PRO A 77 -1.60 0.59 4.94
C PRO A 77 -2.50 0.01 3.84
N ALA A 78 -3.81 -0.10 4.08
CA ALA A 78 -4.74 -0.61 3.07
C ALA A 78 -4.80 0.27 1.80
N SER A 79 -4.68 1.59 1.97
CA SER A 79 -4.63 2.53 0.83
C SER A 79 -3.37 2.34 -0.01
N ALA A 80 -2.25 1.99 0.63
CA ALA A 80 -0.99 1.74 -0.06
C ALA A 80 -1.02 0.47 -0.92
N ALA A 81 -1.98 -0.44 -0.72
CA ALA A 81 -2.11 -1.65 -1.53
C ALA A 81 -2.38 -1.35 -3.01
N SER A 82 -3.09 -0.25 -3.33
CA SER A 82 -3.33 0.15 -4.72
C SER A 82 -2.05 0.54 -5.45
N VAL A 83 -1.14 1.24 -4.76
CA VAL A 83 0.17 1.63 -5.29
C VAL A 83 1.15 0.47 -5.30
N ALA A 84 1.16 -0.37 -4.26
CA ALA A 84 1.93 -1.62 -4.25
C ALA A 84 1.57 -2.51 -5.44
N GLY A 85 0.27 -2.61 -5.74
CA GLY A 85 -0.25 -3.37 -6.88
C GLY A 85 0.17 -2.79 -8.21
N LEU A 86 0.15 -1.46 -8.35
CA LEU A 86 0.67 -0.78 -9.54
C LEU A 86 2.17 -1.05 -9.74
N LEU A 87 2.98 -0.94 -8.69
CA LEU A 87 4.43 -1.19 -8.76
C LEU A 87 4.71 -2.64 -9.19
N LYS A 88 4.03 -3.61 -8.58
CA LYS A 88 4.09 -5.03 -8.98
C LYS A 88 3.71 -5.21 -10.46
N ALA A 89 2.60 -4.63 -10.89
CA ALA A 89 2.13 -4.74 -12.26
C ALA A 89 3.11 -4.11 -13.28
N ALA A 90 3.78 -3.02 -12.89
CA ALA A 90 4.83 -2.41 -13.71
C ALA A 90 6.06 -3.32 -13.83
N GLU A 91 6.50 -3.93 -12.73
CA GLU A 91 7.60 -4.93 -12.73
C GLU A 91 7.28 -6.14 -13.61
N GLU A 92 6.01 -6.55 -13.65
CA GLU A 92 5.51 -7.64 -14.50
C GLU A 92 5.25 -7.24 -15.96
N GLY A 93 5.52 -5.99 -16.35
CA GLY A 93 5.33 -5.50 -17.72
C GLY A 93 3.87 -5.29 -18.13
N LYS A 94 2.93 -5.17 -17.18
CA LYS A 94 1.50 -4.96 -17.45
C LYS A 94 1.11 -3.50 -17.68
N VAL A 95 2.03 -2.56 -17.42
CA VAL A 95 1.80 -1.12 -17.58
C VAL A 95 2.36 -0.67 -18.92
N ASP A 96 1.49 -0.25 -19.84
CA ASP A 96 1.95 0.22 -21.16
C ASP A 96 2.51 1.65 -21.06
N PRO A 97 3.56 1.99 -21.85
CA PRO A 97 4.10 3.34 -21.89
C PRO A 97 3.03 4.40 -22.23
N GLY A 98 3.05 5.53 -21.51
CA GLY A 98 2.11 6.64 -21.73
C GLY A 98 0.72 6.44 -21.11
N GLN A 99 0.49 5.33 -20.40
CA GLN A 99 -0.78 5.13 -19.69
C GLN A 99 -0.96 6.09 -18.53
N ARG A 100 -2.19 6.60 -18.40
CA ARG A 100 -2.63 7.33 -17.22
C ARG A 100 -3.32 6.38 -16.25
N ILE A 101 -2.74 6.25 -15.06
CA ILE A 101 -3.24 5.38 -14.00
C ILE A 101 -3.65 6.25 -12.82
N VAL A 102 -4.78 5.89 -12.20
CA VAL A 102 -5.29 6.53 -10.99
C VAL A 102 -5.33 5.47 -9.89
N CYS A 103 -4.56 5.69 -8.83
CA CYS A 103 -4.59 4.85 -7.63
C CYS A 103 -5.50 5.51 -6.59
N THR A 104 -6.55 4.81 -6.17
CA THR A 104 -7.39 5.27 -5.07
C THR A 104 -6.68 5.03 -3.75
N VAL A 105 -6.52 6.09 -2.96
CA VAL A 105 -6.05 6.05 -1.58
C VAL A 105 -7.25 6.30 -0.65
N THR A 106 -7.76 5.24 -0.04
CA THR A 106 -9.07 5.21 0.62
C THR A 106 -9.10 5.90 1.99
N GLY A 107 -7.96 6.01 2.67
CA GLY A 107 -7.88 6.48 4.04
C GLY A 107 -6.58 7.22 4.35
N ASN A 108 -6.71 8.20 5.24
CA ASN A 108 -5.61 9.01 5.75
C ASN A 108 -4.74 8.19 6.72
N GLY A 109 -3.42 8.37 6.68
CA GLY A 109 -2.48 7.65 7.54
C GLY A 109 -2.67 7.90 9.04
N LEU A 110 -3.37 8.98 9.44
CA LEU A 110 -3.71 9.27 10.83
C LEU A 110 -4.67 8.25 11.47
N LYS A 111 -5.29 7.37 10.68
CA LYS A 111 -6.12 6.27 11.21
C LYS A 111 -5.31 5.17 11.91
N ASP A 112 -4.10 4.89 11.42
CA ASP A 112 -3.23 3.82 11.92
C ASP A 112 -1.82 4.39 12.27
N PRO A 113 -1.70 5.24 13.30
CA PRO A 113 -0.44 5.90 13.63
C PRO A 113 0.63 4.91 14.12
N ASP A 114 0.24 3.77 14.68
CA ASP A 114 1.16 2.77 15.23
C ASP A 114 2.16 2.25 14.19
N TRP A 115 1.72 2.09 12.94
CA TRP A 115 2.59 1.67 11.83
C TRP A 115 3.62 2.74 11.46
N ALA A 116 3.28 4.02 11.64
CA ALA A 116 4.22 5.11 11.43
C ALA A 116 5.30 5.11 12.53
N VAL A 117 4.88 4.90 13.79
CA VAL A 117 5.77 4.93 14.96
C VAL A 117 6.67 3.69 15.02
N ALA A 118 6.13 2.50 14.78
CA ALA A 118 6.89 1.25 14.85
C ALA A 118 8.05 1.18 13.84
N GLY A 119 7.94 1.90 12.72
CA GLY A 119 8.98 2.00 11.70
C GLY A 119 9.92 3.19 11.82
N ALA A 120 9.68 4.12 12.76
CA ALA A 120 10.44 5.35 12.86
C ALA A 120 11.82 5.10 13.50
N PRO A 121 12.93 5.61 12.93
CA PRO A 121 14.23 5.52 13.56
C PRO A 121 14.25 6.35 14.85
N GLN A 122 15.04 5.90 15.83
CA GLN A 122 15.27 6.68 17.03
C GLN A 122 15.98 7.99 16.65
N PRO A 123 15.53 9.16 17.15
CA PRO A 123 16.19 10.42 16.88
C PRO A 123 17.65 10.40 17.34
N VAL A 124 18.55 10.94 16.52
CA VAL A 124 19.94 11.15 16.93
C VAL A 124 19.99 12.33 17.90
N THR A 125 20.31 12.06 19.16
CA THR A 125 20.47 13.12 20.18
C THR A 125 21.81 13.82 20.04
N VAL A 126 21.80 15.15 20.05
CA VAL A 126 22.99 16.01 20.03
C VAL A 126 22.95 17.01 21.19
N PRO A 127 24.11 17.52 21.67
CA PRO A 127 24.16 18.65 22.58
C PRO A 127 23.42 19.88 22.02
N VAL A 128 23.03 20.81 22.90
CA VAL A 128 22.42 22.11 22.52
C VAL A 128 23.50 23.03 21.93
N ASP A 129 23.97 22.67 20.74
CA ASP A 129 25.03 23.34 20.00
C ASP A 129 24.73 23.30 18.49
N ALA A 130 24.70 24.49 17.87
CA ALA A 130 24.33 24.64 16.47
C ALA A 130 25.37 24.00 15.52
N ALA A 131 26.65 24.06 15.86
CA ALA A 131 27.72 23.50 15.02
C ALA A 131 27.63 21.96 14.97
N THR A 132 27.42 21.33 16.13
CA THR A 132 27.23 19.88 16.23
C THR A 132 25.98 19.42 15.47
N ALA A 133 24.89 20.17 15.55
CA ALA A 133 23.67 19.88 14.79
C ALA A 133 23.92 19.98 13.27
N ALA A 134 24.59 21.03 12.80
CA ALA A 134 24.91 21.22 11.39
C ALA A 134 25.79 20.09 10.83
N GLN A 135 26.82 19.66 11.59
CA GLN A 135 27.68 18.54 11.20
C GLN A 135 26.89 17.23 11.09
N LYS A 136 25.98 16.96 12.04
CA LYS A 136 25.15 15.73 12.02
C LYS A 136 24.13 15.69 10.89
N LEU A 137 23.70 16.85 10.42
CA LEU A 137 22.84 16.99 9.24
C LEU A 137 23.63 17.02 7.92
N GLY A 138 24.97 17.00 7.96
CA GLY A 138 25.83 17.07 6.78
C GLY A 138 25.80 18.44 6.09
N LEU A 139 25.54 19.51 6.85
CA LEU A 139 25.47 20.88 6.33
C LEU A 139 26.82 21.61 6.35
N VAL A 140 27.81 21.06 7.08
CA VAL A 140 29.19 21.53 7.20
C VAL A 140 30.17 20.38 7.31
#